data_AF-A0A7K1J3L3-F1
#
_entry.id   AF-A0A7K1J3L3-F1
#
_cell.length_a   1.000
_cell.length_b   1.000
_cell.length_c   1.000
_cell.angle_alpha   90.00
_cell.angle_beta   90.00
_cell.angle_gamma   90.00
#
_symmetry.space_group_name_H-M   'P 1'
#
loop_
_entity.id
_entity.type
_entity.pdbx_description
1 polymer ?
#
loop_
_entity_poly.entity_id
_entity_poly.type
_entity_poly.pdbx_seq_one_letter_code
_entity_poly.pdbx_strand_id
1 'polypeptide(L)'
;MSSTLPASEEILKQLNSWGPRPLALSYAADDGSQSAQLNSFITRSQDGLQGERTPQLHMTMMMPLTASAWSINNDTLKAMRAQNSAETKASSIAKLSDTTVSALRDKDKLAKQFSQLQTVADPQILSALQTPHVSALMQPADFDINMYSYVNNDGTYTKAGVQKTSWAASTATQTLRDVLKDEKASRPTYALQGSGPWNVQALNTARAQGYDTVIATHDFDNQDDDTAHTCIYSVPTDSGDVTVMSAHTLLSKLVQGTSTSSNAQAETNTAGRLQRFIAQTAFYQMEQPYEDRALLVNFGTSTSASDIYTYMEALGQASWLDLTDLQTLRSHQAYVSGDEATQVANEAGNNFDVSQYNTIALSSTLSTLTSSRQSIERFNSAVLLAGTTSSQSTDSKDSLGATQWSERWLQAHDDLALLALNANSPPGTDIAADTTSMADYLRAGVSLTTPANVNVVSESASLPVTVTNNLPYAIKLRISSRTDSMEIVTSRFVDVDVPANSETQATLKIRVSTSGTTTANQMLVNNEGVPLSGTHTTTITSQLQISDKSGLIFIAIAVLLGIVGLWRQFNRKKDPDE
;
A
#
# COMPACT_ATOMS: atom_id res chain seq x y z
N MET A 1 47.27 3.55 -6.77
CA MET A 1 48.30 2.51 -6.54
C MET A 1 47.65 1.40 -5.72
N SER A 2 47.79 0.15 -6.13
CA SER A 2 47.48 -1.01 -5.28
C SER A 2 48.80 -1.52 -4.73
N SER A 3 48.95 -1.59 -3.41
CA SER A 3 50.13 -2.15 -2.76
C SER A 3 49.72 -3.45 -2.07
N THR A 4 50.46 -4.53 -2.34
CA THR A 4 50.20 -5.85 -1.75
C THR A 4 51.32 -6.15 -0.77
N LEU A 5 50.98 -6.38 0.50
CA LEU A 5 51.94 -6.76 1.54
C LEU A 5 51.81 -8.27 1.80
N PRO A 6 52.79 -9.11 1.43
CA PRO A 6 52.73 -10.55 1.68
C PRO A 6 52.67 -10.88 3.17
N ALA A 7 51.88 -11.87 3.58
CA ALA A 7 51.81 -12.32 4.97
C ALA A 7 53.15 -12.82 5.54
N SER A 8 54.12 -13.15 4.67
CA SER A 8 55.48 -13.55 5.02
C SER A 8 56.39 -12.38 5.42
N GLU A 9 55.95 -11.14 5.24
CA GLU A 9 56.71 -9.96 5.64
C GLU A 9 56.96 -9.93 7.15
N GLU A 10 58.19 -9.58 7.53
CA GLU A 10 58.63 -9.70 8.92
C GLU A 10 57.81 -8.82 9.87
N ILE A 11 57.36 -7.66 9.38
CA ILE A 11 56.51 -6.75 10.16
C ILE A 11 55.14 -7.37 10.48
N LEU A 12 54.59 -8.21 9.60
CA LEU A 12 53.34 -8.91 9.86
C LEU A 12 53.53 -10.11 10.78
N LYS A 13 54.70 -10.77 10.75
CA LYS A 13 55.04 -11.84 11.70
C LYS A 13 55.17 -11.35 13.14
N GLN A 14 55.48 -10.07 13.35
CA GLN A 14 55.54 -9.45 14.68
C GLN A 14 54.15 -9.35 15.35
N LEU A 15 53.05 -9.53 14.61
CA LEU A 15 51.69 -9.57 15.15
C LEU A 15 51.40 -10.93 15.80
N ASN A 16 52.00 -11.13 16.97
CA ASN A 16 51.94 -12.37 17.74
C ASN A 16 50.70 -12.51 18.64
N SER A 17 49.76 -11.57 18.55
CA SER A 17 48.54 -11.55 19.34
C SER A 17 47.35 -11.20 18.45
N TRP A 18 46.22 -11.82 18.75
CA TRP A 18 45.00 -11.69 17.97
C TRP A 18 44.32 -10.33 18.20
N GLY A 19 43.42 -9.93 17.31
CA GLY A 19 42.62 -8.71 17.41
C GLY A 19 43.11 -7.56 16.51
N PRO A 20 42.46 -6.39 16.62
CA PRO A 20 42.81 -5.20 15.84
C PRO A 20 44.16 -4.60 16.27
N ARG A 21 44.94 -4.14 15.28
CA ARG A 21 46.28 -3.57 15.45
C ARG A 21 46.39 -2.26 14.68
N PRO A 22 46.88 -1.17 15.30
CA PRO A 22 47.02 0.09 14.59
C PRO A 22 48.02 -0.05 13.44
N LEU A 23 47.69 0.58 12.32
CA LEU A 23 48.52 0.64 11.12
C LEU A 23 48.72 2.10 10.74
N ALA A 24 49.96 2.56 10.63
CA ALA A 24 50.30 3.85 10.07
C ALA A 24 50.89 3.67 8.68
N LEU A 25 50.24 4.25 7.67
CA LEU A 25 50.68 4.26 6.29
C LEU A 25 51.24 5.64 5.96
N SER A 26 52.56 5.74 5.83
CA SER A 26 53.23 6.97 5.44
C SER A 26 53.58 6.90 3.95
N TYR A 27 53.04 7.84 3.18
CA TYR A 27 53.46 8.10 1.81
C TYR A 27 54.41 9.29 1.82
N ALA A 28 55.54 9.16 1.13
CA ALA A 28 56.45 10.25 0.83
C ALA A 28 56.83 10.17 -0.65
N ALA A 29 56.78 11.30 -1.35
CA ALA A 29 57.33 11.41 -2.70
C ALA A 29 58.85 11.25 -2.65
N ASP A 30 59.44 10.71 -3.71
CA ASP A 30 60.89 10.43 -3.78
C ASP A 30 61.75 11.69 -3.58
N ASP A 31 61.22 12.86 -3.95
CA ASP A 31 61.85 14.17 -3.78
C ASP A 31 61.53 14.84 -2.44
N GLY A 32 60.77 14.17 -1.56
CA GLY A 32 60.35 14.66 -0.25
C GLY A 32 59.36 15.83 -0.29
N SER A 33 58.88 16.24 -1.48
CA SER A 33 58.03 17.43 -1.65
C SER A 33 56.60 17.22 -1.15
N GLN A 34 56.16 15.96 -1.09
CA GLN A 34 54.83 15.57 -0.61
C GLN A 34 54.97 14.44 0.40
N SER A 35 54.32 14.58 1.54
CA SER A 35 54.11 13.48 2.46
C SER A 35 52.65 13.45 2.92
N ALA A 36 52.13 12.24 3.09
CA ALA A 36 50.80 12.01 3.63
C ALA A 36 50.88 10.84 4.61
N GLN A 37 50.14 10.93 5.71
CA GLN A 37 50.03 9.85 6.68
C GLN A 37 48.55 9.46 6.79
N LEU A 38 48.28 8.16 6.63
CA LEU A 38 46.98 7.57 6.83
C LEU A 38 47.05 6.64 8.04
N ASN A 39 46.19 6.88 9.02
CA ASN A 39 46.02 5.98 10.16
C ASN A 39 44.89 5.00 9.86
N SER A 40 45.14 3.72 10.07
CA SER A 40 44.21 2.62 9.85
C SER A 40 44.47 1.54 10.90
N PHE A 41 43.91 0.35 10.71
CA PHE A 41 44.15 -0.81 11.55
C PHE A 41 44.05 -2.08 10.72
N ILE A 42 44.68 -3.16 11.16
CA ILE A 42 44.53 -4.51 10.60
C ILE A 42 44.01 -5.43 11.69
N THR A 43 43.14 -6.38 11.34
CA THR A 43 42.61 -7.34 12.32
C THR A 43 43.30 -8.69 12.12
N ARG A 44 44.08 -9.11 13.11
CA ARG A 44 44.78 -10.39 13.09
C ARG A 44 43.86 -11.48 13.66
N SER A 45 43.54 -12.49 12.86
CA SER A 45 42.80 -13.67 13.34
C SER A 45 43.63 -14.49 14.34
N GLN A 46 42.99 -15.41 15.05
CA GLN A 46 43.69 -16.35 15.94
C GLN A 46 44.43 -17.48 15.18
N ASP A 47 44.32 -17.53 13.85
CA ASP A 47 44.87 -18.65 13.07
C ASP A 47 46.40 -18.66 13.08
N GLY A 48 46.98 -19.80 13.45
CA GLY A 48 48.42 -19.97 13.56
C GLY A 48 49.06 -19.32 14.79
N LEU A 49 48.29 -18.70 15.69
CA LEU A 49 48.78 -18.25 16.99
C LEU A 49 48.78 -19.41 18.00
N GLN A 50 49.76 -19.40 18.90
CA GLN A 50 49.87 -20.35 20.01
C GLN A 50 49.18 -19.74 21.23
N GLY A 51 48.23 -20.45 21.86
CA GLY A 51 47.51 -19.98 23.05
C GLY A 51 46.13 -20.64 23.20
N GLU A 52 45.50 -20.45 24.37
CA GLU A 52 44.11 -20.84 24.58
C GLU A 52 43.18 -19.99 23.71
N ARG A 53 42.24 -20.66 23.03
CA ARG A 53 41.22 -19.99 22.24
C ARG A 53 40.09 -19.54 23.15
N THR A 54 39.74 -18.27 23.05
CA THR A 54 38.56 -17.71 23.71
C THR A 54 37.28 -18.17 22.99
N PRO A 55 36.15 -18.35 23.70
CA PRO A 55 34.85 -18.63 23.10
C PRO A 55 34.49 -17.64 22.00
N GLN A 56 33.85 -18.10 20.93
CA GLN A 56 33.43 -17.23 19.83
C GLN A 56 32.28 -16.31 20.28
N LEU A 57 32.21 -15.12 19.68
CA LEU A 57 31.08 -14.21 19.86
C LEU A 57 29.91 -14.67 18.98
N HIS A 58 28.75 -14.94 19.57
CA HIS A 58 27.56 -15.32 18.82
C HIS A 58 26.99 -14.11 18.07
N MET A 59 26.69 -14.29 16.79
CA MET A 59 26.21 -13.21 15.94
C MET A 59 25.17 -13.72 14.95
N THR A 60 24.01 -13.08 14.94
CA THR A 60 22.96 -13.34 13.97
C THR A 60 22.91 -12.21 12.95
N MET A 61 23.15 -12.55 11.68
CA MET A 61 23.07 -11.60 10.57
C MET A 61 21.68 -11.66 9.96
N MET A 62 20.93 -10.56 10.05
CA MET A 62 19.54 -10.46 9.60
C MET A 62 19.39 -9.56 8.38
N MET A 63 18.64 -10.05 7.40
CA MET A 63 18.28 -9.34 6.18
C MET A 63 16.74 -9.25 6.06
N PRO A 64 16.15 -8.05 6.18
CA PRO A 64 14.76 -7.83 5.81
C PRO A 64 14.56 -8.03 4.30
N LEU A 65 13.54 -8.81 3.93
CA LEU A 65 13.07 -8.97 2.56
C LEU A 65 11.68 -8.34 2.43
N THR A 66 11.63 -7.07 2.04
CA THR A 66 10.39 -6.30 1.88
C THR A 66 10.38 -5.55 0.55
N ALA A 67 9.21 -5.06 0.15
CA ALA A 67 9.06 -4.16 -0.97
C ALA A 67 7.95 -3.15 -0.69
N SER A 68 8.17 -1.90 -1.11
CA SER A 68 7.26 -0.79 -0.87
C SER A 68 6.78 -0.07 -2.14
N ALA A 69 7.46 -0.29 -3.27
CA ALA A 69 7.11 0.28 -4.58
C ALA A 69 6.05 -0.55 -5.32
N TRP A 70 4.91 -0.80 -4.66
CA TRP A 70 3.76 -1.47 -5.27
C TRP A 70 3.04 -0.53 -6.24
N SER A 71 2.32 -1.12 -7.20
CA SER A 71 1.45 -0.40 -8.14
C SER A 71 0.25 -1.25 -8.53
N ILE A 72 -0.81 -0.62 -9.02
CA ILE A 72 -1.95 -1.37 -9.53
C ILE A 72 -1.60 -2.19 -10.79
N ASN A 73 -2.05 -3.45 -10.81
CA ASN A 73 -2.00 -4.31 -11.96
C ASN A 73 -3.19 -4.01 -12.87
N ASN A 74 -2.95 -3.15 -13.87
CA ASN A 74 -3.98 -2.74 -14.83
C ASN A 74 -4.63 -3.89 -15.59
N ASP A 75 -3.96 -5.02 -15.77
CA ASP A 75 -4.54 -6.18 -16.45
C ASP A 75 -5.49 -6.94 -15.52
N THR A 76 -5.11 -7.11 -14.25
CA THR A 76 -6.03 -7.61 -13.21
C THR A 76 -7.22 -6.68 -13.04
N LEU A 77 -7.01 -5.36 -13.00
CA LEU A 77 -8.07 -4.36 -12.88
C LEU A 77 -9.08 -4.47 -14.04
N LYS A 78 -8.59 -4.57 -15.28
CA LYS A 78 -9.43 -4.78 -16.47
C LYS A 78 -10.20 -6.09 -16.39
N ALA A 79 -9.52 -7.19 -16.03
CA ALA A 79 -10.14 -8.51 -15.90
C ALA A 79 -11.23 -8.53 -14.82
N MET A 80 -10.97 -7.90 -13.66
CA MET A 80 -11.93 -7.77 -12.56
C MET A 80 -13.21 -7.04 -12.99
N ARG A 81 -13.10 -6.00 -13.81
CA ARG A 81 -14.27 -5.26 -14.33
C ARG A 81 -15.02 -6.04 -15.38
N ALA A 82 -14.33 -6.64 -16.35
CA ALA A 82 -14.95 -7.23 -17.53
C ALA A 82 -15.46 -8.65 -17.32
N GLN A 83 -14.87 -9.40 -16.38
CA GLN A 83 -15.11 -10.84 -16.25
C GLN A 83 -15.76 -11.18 -14.91
N ASN A 84 -16.67 -12.16 -14.95
CA ASN A 84 -17.14 -12.87 -13.77
C ASN A 84 -16.27 -14.10 -13.44
N SER A 85 -15.08 -14.27 -14.01
CA SER A 85 -14.23 -15.43 -13.72
C SER A 85 -13.70 -15.43 -12.29
N ALA A 86 -13.79 -16.57 -11.61
CA ALA A 86 -13.20 -16.82 -10.29
C ALA A 86 -11.67 -16.98 -10.34
N GLU A 87 -11.09 -17.20 -11.53
CA GLU A 87 -9.63 -17.32 -11.70
C GLU A 87 -8.91 -15.99 -11.46
N THR A 88 -9.58 -14.86 -11.72
CA THR A 88 -9.05 -13.54 -11.42
C THR A 88 -9.19 -13.26 -9.93
N LYS A 89 -8.09 -13.38 -9.19
CA LYS A 89 -8.01 -13.15 -7.75
C LYS A 89 -7.80 -11.68 -7.42
N ALA A 90 -8.49 -11.18 -6.38
CA ALA A 90 -8.27 -9.84 -5.83
C ALA A 90 -6.82 -9.62 -5.41
N SER A 91 -6.19 -10.62 -4.79
CA SER A 91 -4.81 -10.57 -4.31
C SER A 91 -3.76 -10.35 -5.42
N SER A 92 -4.14 -10.39 -6.69
CA SER A 92 -3.27 -10.09 -7.84
C SER A 92 -3.44 -8.65 -8.36
N ILE A 93 -4.19 -7.80 -7.64
CA ILE A 93 -4.43 -6.40 -8.00
C ILE A 93 -3.19 -5.53 -7.84
N ALA A 94 -2.26 -5.92 -6.96
CA ALA A 94 -1.01 -5.21 -6.76
C ALA A 94 0.13 -5.93 -7.49
N LYS A 95 1.07 -5.17 -8.04
CA LYS A 95 2.30 -5.69 -8.66
C LYS A 95 3.52 -4.86 -8.32
N LEU A 96 4.66 -5.54 -8.29
CA LEU A 96 5.99 -4.92 -8.23
C LEU A 96 6.56 -4.78 -9.64
N SER A 97 7.53 -3.88 -9.81
CA SER A 97 8.31 -3.77 -11.04
C SER A 97 9.23 -4.97 -11.25
N ASP A 98 9.57 -5.30 -12.49
CA ASP A 98 10.52 -6.39 -12.79
C ASP A 98 11.89 -6.15 -12.17
N THR A 99 12.32 -4.89 -12.06
CA THR A 99 13.57 -4.49 -11.38
C THR A 99 13.51 -4.83 -9.89
N THR A 100 12.41 -4.48 -9.21
CA THR A 100 12.20 -4.80 -7.79
C THR A 100 12.16 -6.31 -7.57
N VAL A 101 11.43 -7.05 -8.42
CA VAL A 101 11.36 -8.52 -8.35
C VAL A 101 12.73 -9.16 -8.56
N SER A 102 13.53 -8.64 -9.50
CA SER A 102 14.89 -9.13 -9.76
C SER A 102 15.80 -8.89 -8.55
N ALA A 103 15.77 -7.70 -7.95
CA ALA A 103 16.55 -7.39 -6.75
C ALA A 103 16.16 -8.28 -5.56
N LEU A 104 14.86 -8.55 -5.36
CA LEU A 104 14.38 -9.48 -4.35
C LEU A 104 14.89 -10.90 -4.57
N ARG A 105 14.85 -11.39 -5.82
CA ARG A 105 15.38 -12.71 -6.17
C ARG A 105 16.88 -12.82 -5.98
N ASP A 106 17.64 -11.76 -6.24
CA ASP A 106 19.08 -11.77 -5.99
C ASP A 106 19.40 -11.84 -4.50
N LYS A 107 18.62 -11.16 -3.65
CA LYS A 107 18.72 -11.34 -2.19
C LYS A 107 18.30 -12.75 -1.73
N ASP A 108 17.22 -13.31 -2.28
CA ASP A 108 16.80 -14.69 -1.95
C ASP A 108 17.87 -15.74 -2.30
N LYS A 109 18.57 -15.56 -3.44
CA LYS A 109 19.71 -16.42 -3.81
C LYS A 109 20.83 -16.36 -2.77
N LEU A 110 21.10 -15.21 -2.16
CA LEU A 110 22.11 -15.09 -1.11
C LEU A 110 21.71 -15.86 0.14
N ALA A 111 20.43 -15.83 0.52
CA ALA A 111 19.94 -16.61 1.66
C ALA A 111 20.11 -18.12 1.44
N LYS A 112 19.99 -18.58 0.19
CA LYS A 112 20.32 -19.96 -0.19
C LYS A 112 21.82 -20.25 -0.13
N GLN A 113 22.66 -19.29 -0.52
CA GLN A 113 24.11 -19.44 -0.54
C GLN A 113 24.73 -19.42 0.86
N PHE A 114 24.23 -18.55 1.74
CA PHE A 114 24.71 -18.36 3.10
C PHE A 114 23.61 -18.79 4.06
N SER A 115 23.63 -20.04 4.52
CA SER A 115 22.62 -20.59 5.45
C SER A 115 22.52 -19.82 6.77
N GLN A 116 23.58 -19.11 7.16
CA GLN A 116 23.62 -18.26 8.36
C GLN A 116 22.99 -16.88 8.13
N LEU A 117 22.74 -16.45 6.89
CA LEU A 117 22.04 -15.19 6.60
C LEU A 117 20.54 -15.36 6.87
N GLN A 118 20.08 -14.78 7.97
CA GLN A 118 18.70 -14.92 8.42
C GLN A 118 17.78 -13.94 7.71
N THR A 119 16.86 -14.46 6.92
CA THR A 119 15.87 -13.66 6.19
C THR A 119 14.56 -13.54 6.94
N VAL A 120 14.11 -12.31 7.16
CA VAL A 120 12.76 -12.03 7.64
C VAL A 120 11.99 -11.40 6.49
N ALA A 121 10.97 -12.10 5.99
CA ALA A 121 10.28 -11.72 4.76
C ALA A 121 8.86 -11.22 4.99
N ASP A 122 8.49 -10.16 4.27
CA ASP A 122 7.11 -9.76 4.10
C ASP A 122 6.38 -10.85 3.29
N PRO A 123 5.29 -11.44 3.82
CA PRO A 123 4.55 -12.47 3.10
C PRO A 123 4.03 -12.01 1.73
N GLN A 124 3.82 -10.70 1.50
CA GLN A 124 3.32 -10.16 0.23
C GLN A 124 4.29 -10.38 -0.94
N ILE A 125 5.60 -10.48 -0.67
CA ILE A 125 6.61 -10.65 -1.73
C ILE A 125 6.90 -12.12 -2.08
N LEU A 126 6.40 -13.08 -1.29
CA LEU A 126 6.80 -14.50 -1.41
C LEU A 126 6.48 -15.09 -2.79
N SER A 127 5.35 -14.71 -3.38
CA SER A 127 4.95 -15.16 -4.71
C SER A 127 5.93 -14.70 -5.80
N ALA A 128 6.59 -13.54 -5.62
CA ALA A 128 7.59 -13.01 -6.55
C ALA A 128 8.90 -13.81 -6.52
N LEU A 129 9.23 -14.42 -5.37
CA LEU A 129 10.45 -15.20 -5.15
C LEU A 129 10.40 -16.60 -5.79
N GLN A 130 9.21 -17.11 -6.13
CA GLN A 130 8.94 -18.47 -6.64
C GLN A 130 9.27 -19.59 -5.64
N THR A 131 10.53 -19.73 -5.22
CA THR A 131 10.99 -20.70 -4.22
C THR A 131 11.63 -19.96 -3.04
N PRO A 132 10.84 -19.37 -2.14
CA PRO A 132 11.35 -18.48 -1.09
C PRO A 132 12.22 -19.22 -0.06
N HIS A 133 13.45 -18.75 0.15
CA HIS A 133 14.39 -19.19 1.19
C HIS A 133 14.30 -18.25 2.39
N VAL A 134 13.21 -18.39 3.15
CA VAL A 134 12.87 -17.50 4.27
C VAL A 134 13.09 -18.17 5.62
N SER A 135 13.77 -17.47 6.53
CA SER A 135 14.05 -17.95 7.89
C SER A 135 12.89 -17.65 8.83
N ALA A 136 12.27 -16.48 8.69
CA ALA A 136 11.09 -16.03 9.43
C ALA A 136 10.19 -15.15 8.55
N LEU A 137 8.96 -14.92 9.01
CA LEU A 137 7.99 -14.02 8.40
C LEU A 137 7.79 -12.79 9.28
N MET A 138 7.51 -11.65 8.66
CA MET A 138 7.06 -10.44 9.36
C MET A 138 5.57 -10.17 9.13
N GLN A 139 5.07 -9.06 9.66
CA GLN A 139 3.73 -8.58 9.37
C GLN A 139 3.50 -8.35 7.87
N PRO A 140 2.35 -8.79 7.33
CA PRO A 140 1.98 -8.52 5.94
C PRO A 140 2.12 -7.04 5.56
N ALA A 141 2.64 -6.81 4.35
CA ALA A 141 2.83 -5.50 3.75
C ALA A 141 3.79 -4.59 4.52
N ASP A 142 4.64 -5.13 5.40
CA ASP A 142 5.51 -4.33 6.28
C ASP A 142 4.70 -3.25 7.02
N PHE A 143 3.50 -3.64 7.49
CA PHE A 143 2.55 -2.75 8.16
C PHE A 143 3.18 -2.11 9.39
N ASP A 144 3.01 -0.79 9.54
CA ASP A 144 3.61 -0.03 10.62
C ASP A 144 2.81 -0.16 11.93
N ILE A 145 3.14 -1.18 12.73
CA ILE A 145 2.53 -1.45 14.03
C ILE A 145 2.81 -0.32 15.03
N ASN A 146 3.99 0.30 14.95
CA ASN A 146 4.40 1.40 15.84
C ASN A 146 3.51 2.63 15.61
N MET A 147 3.35 3.04 14.36
CA MET A 147 2.47 4.15 13.98
C MET A 147 1.00 3.84 14.26
N TYR A 148 0.52 2.62 13.95
CA TYR A 148 -0.85 2.19 14.29
C TYR A 148 -1.12 2.30 15.79
N SER A 149 -0.16 1.87 16.61
CA SER A 149 -0.27 1.91 18.07
C SER A 149 -0.24 3.34 18.60
N TYR A 150 0.60 4.20 18.04
CA TYR A 150 0.66 5.62 18.40
C TYR A 150 -0.64 6.35 18.09
N VAL A 151 -1.19 6.17 16.88
CA VAL A 151 -2.45 6.82 16.46
C VAL A 151 -3.64 6.27 17.24
N ASN A 152 -3.63 4.97 17.57
CA ASN A 152 -4.61 4.30 18.42
C ASN A 152 -6.07 4.55 18.00
N ASN A 153 -6.35 4.47 16.70
CA ASN A 153 -7.68 4.71 16.14
C ASN A 153 -8.09 3.60 15.17
N ASP A 154 -8.31 2.41 15.72
CA ASP A 154 -8.71 1.20 15.00
C ASP A 154 -9.90 1.41 14.04
N GLY A 155 -10.86 2.24 14.45
CA GLY A 155 -12.05 2.54 13.65
C GLY A 155 -11.74 3.25 12.33
N THR A 156 -10.66 4.05 12.27
CA THR A 156 -10.25 4.73 11.04
C THR A 156 -9.56 3.76 10.07
N TYR A 157 -8.69 2.89 10.58
CA TYR A 157 -8.06 1.83 9.78
C TYR A 157 -9.10 0.85 9.22
N THR A 158 -10.05 0.44 10.06
CA THR A 158 -11.14 -0.46 9.66
C THR A 158 -11.99 0.14 8.54
N LYS A 159 -12.34 1.44 8.63
CA LYS A 159 -13.08 2.16 7.58
C LYS A 159 -12.29 2.32 6.28
N ALA A 160 -10.97 2.38 6.39
CA ALA A 160 -10.05 2.40 5.26
C ALA A 160 -9.82 1.01 4.64
N GLY A 161 -10.41 -0.07 5.19
CA GLY A 161 -10.25 -1.43 4.68
C GLY A 161 -9.14 -2.25 5.34
N VAL A 162 -8.45 -1.70 6.34
CA VAL A 162 -7.36 -2.39 7.04
C VAL A 162 -7.90 -2.99 8.34
N GLN A 163 -8.18 -4.29 8.31
CA GLN A 163 -8.61 -5.06 9.47
C GLN A 163 -7.40 -5.50 10.30
N LYS A 164 -7.57 -5.68 11.61
CA LYS A 164 -6.53 -6.24 12.50
C LYS A 164 -5.99 -7.57 11.99
N THR A 165 -6.87 -8.44 11.51
CA THR A 165 -6.49 -9.74 10.95
C THR A 165 -5.62 -9.61 9.71
N SER A 166 -5.69 -8.51 8.94
CA SER A 166 -4.93 -8.36 7.69
C SER A 166 -3.42 -8.32 7.89
N TRP A 167 -2.95 -7.94 9.09
CA TRP A 167 -1.53 -7.83 9.43
C TRP A 167 -1.13 -8.71 10.64
N ALA A 168 -1.95 -9.70 10.98
CA ALA A 168 -1.66 -10.65 12.06
C ALA A 168 -0.62 -11.71 11.67
N ALA A 169 0.05 -12.30 12.67
CA ALA A 169 1.04 -13.36 12.47
C ALA A 169 0.45 -14.61 11.77
N SER A 170 -0.80 -14.92 12.06
CA SER A 170 -1.54 -16.02 11.43
C SER A 170 -1.76 -15.79 9.93
N THR A 171 -2.01 -14.55 9.51
CA THR A 171 -2.16 -14.19 8.10
C THR A 171 -0.85 -14.33 7.35
N ALA A 172 0.29 -13.94 7.94
CA ALA A 172 1.60 -14.19 7.35
C ALA A 172 1.85 -15.69 7.10
N THR A 173 1.53 -16.51 8.10
CA THR A 173 1.66 -17.97 8.00
C THR A 173 0.74 -18.55 6.92
N GLN A 174 -0.50 -18.08 6.83
CA GLN A 174 -1.43 -18.54 5.82
C GLN A 174 -0.95 -18.19 4.41
N THR A 175 -0.47 -16.96 4.18
CA THR A 175 0.08 -16.54 2.89
C THR A 175 1.27 -17.42 2.46
N LEU A 176 2.16 -17.78 3.40
CA LEU A 176 3.25 -18.71 3.11
C LEU A 176 2.73 -20.07 2.62
N ARG A 177 1.73 -20.65 3.31
CA ARG A 177 1.13 -21.94 2.95
C ARG A 177 0.49 -21.89 1.58
N ASP A 178 -0.20 -20.81 1.26
CA ASP A 178 -0.85 -20.61 -0.02
C ASP A 178 0.16 -20.50 -1.17
N VAL A 179 1.28 -19.78 -0.95
CA VAL A 179 2.36 -19.65 -1.93
C VAL A 179 3.08 -20.97 -2.16
N LEU A 180 3.40 -21.70 -1.08
CA LEU A 180 4.09 -22.98 -1.15
C LEU A 180 3.17 -24.15 -1.54
N LYS A 181 1.85 -23.94 -1.50
CA LYS A 181 0.82 -24.98 -1.64
C LYS A 181 1.04 -26.15 -0.65
N ASP A 182 1.42 -25.80 0.58
CA ASP A 182 1.67 -26.74 1.67
C ASP A 182 1.00 -26.22 2.95
N GLU A 183 -0.10 -26.85 3.36
CA GLU A 183 -0.85 -26.48 4.56
C GLU A 183 -0.05 -26.67 5.87
N LYS A 184 1.03 -27.45 5.85
CA LYS A 184 1.90 -27.68 7.00
C LYS A 184 3.09 -26.73 7.04
N ALA A 185 3.30 -25.93 5.99
CA ALA A 185 4.38 -24.95 5.97
C ALA A 185 4.21 -23.97 7.14
N SER A 186 5.30 -23.75 7.85
CA SER A 186 5.35 -22.85 9.00
C SER A 186 6.74 -22.28 9.14
N ARG A 187 6.81 -21.02 9.55
CA ARG A 187 8.03 -20.30 9.92
C ARG A 187 7.75 -19.49 11.19
N PRO A 188 8.78 -19.18 11.99
CA PRO A 188 8.65 -18.18 13.04
C PRO A 188 8.13 -16.86 12.47
N THR A 189 7.31 -16.16 13.26
CA THR A 189 6.75 -14.85 12.91
C THR A 189 7.28 -13.80 13.88
N TYR A 190 7.95 -12.78 13.36
CA TYR A 190 8.52 -11.69 14.16
C TYR A 190 8.01 -10.35 13.65
N ALA A 191 7.46 -9.51 14.53
CA ALA A 191 7.09 -8.17 14.11
C ALA A 191 8.35 -7.33 13.89
N LEU A 192 8.50 -6.74 12.71
CA LEU A 192 9.62 -5.86 12.41
C LEU A 192 9.26 -4.42 12.76
N GLN A 193 10.20 -3.67 13.32
CA GLN A 193 10.01 -2.26 13.67
C GLN A 193 9.63 -1.41 12.45
N GLY A 194 8.59 -0.60 12.61
CA GLY A 194 8.15 0.41 11.64
C GLY A 194 8.90 1.73 11.80
N SER A 195 8.21 2.85 11.57
CA SER A 195 8.80 4.20 11.56
C SER A 195 9.16 4.77 12.93
N GLY A 196 8.69 4.15 14.02
CA GLY A 196 8.97 4.59 15.38
C GLY A 196 9.49 3.47 16.30
N PRO A 197 9.86 3.81 17.54
CA PRO A 197 10.42 2.87 18.50
C PRO A 197 9.39 1.85 18.98
N TRP A 198 9.88 0.68 19.38
CA TRP A 198 9.08 -0.25 20.18
C TRP A 198 8.94 0.29 21.61
N ASN A 199 7.74 0.73 21.97
CA ASN A 199 7.35 1.04 23.33
C ASN A 199 6.35 0.01 23.87
N VAL A 200 6.03 0.05 25.17
CA VAL A 200 5.15 -0.94 25.82
C VAL A 200 3.78 -1.05 25.12
N GLN A 201 3.22 0.07 24.65
CA GLN A 201 1.95 0.07 23.93
C GLN A 201 2.05 -0.65 22.58
N ALA A 202 3.09 -0.36 21.78
CA ALA A 202 3.32 -1.01 20.50
C ALA A 202 3.65 -2.50 20.65
N LEU A 203 4.41 -2.87 21.70
CA LEU A 203 4.69 -4.26 22.07
C LEU A 203 3.40 -5.01 22.42
N ASN A 204 2.52 -4.39 23.22
CA ASN A 204 1.21 -4.97 23.54
C ASN A 204 0.35 -5.18 22.29
N THR A 205 0.35 -4.21 21.35
CA THR A 205 -0.36 -4.34 20.07
C THR A 205 0.18 -5.50 19.23
N ALA A 206 1.52 -5.61 19.11
CA ALA A 206 2.15 -6.71 18.38
C ALA A 206 1.80 -8.07 19.02
N ARG A 207 1.86 -8.15 20.35
CA ARG A 207 1.48 -9.34 21.11
C ARG A 207 0.03 -9.76 20.88
N ALA A 208 -0.90 -8.80 20.90
CA ALA A 208 -2.31 -9.02 20.63
C ALA A 208 -2.58 -9.52 19.18
N GLN A 209 -1.68 -9.24 18.22
CA GLN A 209 -1.72 -9.78 16.85
C GLN A 209 -0.99 -11.12 16.67
N GLY A 210 -0.52 -11.72 17.77
CA GLY A 210 0.13 -13.03 17.76
C GLY A 210 1.64 -13.00 17.58
N TYR A 211 2.28 -11.83 17.64
CA TYR A 211 3.74 -11.74 17.66
C TYR A 211 4.25 -11.84 19.10
N ASP A 212 4.80 -13.00 19.47
CA ASP A 212 5.47 -13.18 20.77
C ASP A 212 6.87 -12.55 20.82
N THR A 213 7.42 -12.25 19.66
CA THR A 213 8.76 -11.72 19.48
C THR A 213 8.71 -10.58 18.46
N VAL A 214 9.41 -9.49 18.76
CA VAL A 214 9.60 -8.37 17.84
C VAL A 214 11.09 -8.14 17.60
N ILE A 215 11.41 -7.51 16.47
CA ILE A 215 12.77 -7.08 16.14
C ILE A 215 12.80 -5.56 16.16
N ALA A 216 13.61 -4.99 17.05
CA ALA A 216 13.96 -3.58 17.00
C ALA A 216 15.17 -3.42 16.08
N THR A 217 15.01 -2.68 14.99
CA THR A 217 16.08 -2.39 14.03
C THR A 217 16.86 -1.11 14.40
N HIS A 218 16.33 -0.29 15.30
CA HIS A 218 16.91 0.98 15.76
C HIS A 218 16.31 1.45 17.09
N ASP A 219 17.07 2.26 17.83
CA ASP A 219 16.63 3.14 18.93
C ASP A 219 15.80 2.46 20.04
N PHE A 220 16.08 1.19 20.37
CA PHE A 220 15.41 0.49 21.47
C PHE A 220 16.21 0.55 22.77
N ASP A 221 17.52 0.32 22.71
CA ASP A 221 18.43 0.65 23.80
C ASP A 221 19.33 1.82 23.38
N ASN A 222 19.49 2.78 24.28
CA ASN A 222 20.34 3.96 24.10
C ASN A 222 21.67 3.79 24.87
N GLN A 223 22.14 2.55 25.01
CA GLN A 223 23.40 2.26 25.68
C GLN A 223 24.56 2.77 24.80
N ASP A 224 25.61 3.30 25.44
CA ASP A 224 26.82 3.73 24.73
C ASP A 224 27.38 2.55 23.92
N ASP A 225 27.65 2.73 22.62
CA ASP A 225 28.16 1.71 21.66
C ASP A 225 29.53 1.08 22.09
N ASP A 226 30.04 1.45 23.28
CA ASP A 226 31.33 1.11 23.85
C ASP A 226 31.42 -0.33 24.35
N THR A 227 30.32 -0.96 24.81
CA THR A 227 30.34 -2.36 25.28
C THR A 227 29.19 -3.17 24.69
N ALA A 228 29.52 -4.27 24.01
CA ALA A 228 28.51 -5.17 23.47
C ALA A 228 27.88 -6.06 24.55
N HIS A 229 26.55 -6.13 24.56
CA HIS A 229 25.75 -7.02 25.40
C HIS A 229 24.82 -7.89 24.54
N THR A 230 24.19 -8.89 25.15
CA THR A 230 23.20 -9.72 24.47
C THR A 230 22.02 -8.87 24.00
N CYS A 231 21.60 -9.06 22.75
CA CYS A 231 20.58 -8.29 22.06
C CYS A 231 19.14 -8.75 22.37
N ILE A 232 18.86 -9.25 23.58
CA ILE A 232 17.55 -9.83 23.96
C ILE A 232 16.99 -9.14 25.20
N TYR A 233 15.71 -8.74 25.11
CA TYR A 233 14.95 -8.18 26.23
C TYR A 233 13.63 -8.93 26.39
N SER A 234 13.13 -9.05 27.63
CA SER A 234 11.81 -9.65 27.90
C SER A 234 10.91 -8.61 28.58
N VAL A 235 9.97 -8.04 27.82
CA VAL A 235 9.12 -6.94 28.26
C VAL A 235 7.70 -7.47 28.58
N PRO A 236 7.24 -7.37 29.84
CA PRO A 236 5.85 -7.68 30.17
C PRO A 236 4.87 -6.74 29.48
N THR A 237 3.76 -7.28 28.97
CA THR A 237 2.64 -6.50 28.44
C THR A 237 1.31 -7.09 28.92
N ASP A 238 0.21 -6.34 28.78
CA ASP A 238 -1.13 -6.83 29.14
C ASP A 238 -1.56 -8.07 28.35
N SER A 239 -1.04 -8.25 27.14
CA SER A 239 -1.29 -9.41 26.28
C SER A 239 -0.27 -10.55 26.50
N GLY A 240 0.59 -10.42 27.50
CA GLY A 240 1.67 -11.34 27.85
C GLY A 240 3.06 -10.84 27.46
N ASP A 241 4.10 -11.50 27.96
CA ASP A 241 5.48 -11.10 27.73
C ASP A 241 5.84 -11.13 26.24
N VAL A 242 6.67 -10.16 25.84
CA VAL A 242 7.21 -10.01 24.48
C VAL A 242 8.73 -10.06 24.53
N THR A 243 9.30 -10.93 23.71
CA THR A 243 10.75 -10.93 23.47
C THR A 243 11.11 -9.84 22.45
N VAL A 244 11.97 -8.90 22.82
CA VAL A 244 12.52 -7.90 21.88
C VAL A 244 13.93 -8.30 21.51
N MET A 245 14.17 -8.54 20.22
CA MET A 245 15.51 -8.71 19.65
C MET A 245 15.99 -7.37 19.12
N SER A 246 16.94 -6.73 19.81
CA SER A 246 17.44 -5.38 19.48
C SER A 246 18.66 -5.46 18.57
N ALA A 247 18.62 -4.85 17.40
CA ALA A 247 19.75 -4.80 16.50
C ALA A 247 20.87 -3.92 17.08
N HIS A 248 22.09 -4.43 17.09
CA HIS A 248 23.26 -3.70 17.58
C HIS A 248 23.49 -2.46 16.72
N THR A 249 23.47 -1.28 17.34
CA THR A 249 23.47 0.02 16.68
C THR A 249 24.69 0.27 15.79
N LEU A 250 25.91 0.26 16.34
CA LEU A 250 27.14 0.49 15.56
C LEU A 250 27.33 -0.51 14.40
N LEU A 251 27.20 -1.82 14.69
CA LEU A 251 27.39 -2.87 13.68
C LEU A 251 26.35 -2.79 12.56
N SER A 252 25.09 -2.51 12.91
CA SER A 252 24.01 -2.35 11.93
C SER A 252 24.20 -1.11 11.05
N LYS A 253 24.65 0.03 11.62
CA LYS A 253 25.00 1.24 10.84
C LYS A 253 26.03 0.95 9.75
N LEU A 254 27.08 0.20 10.07
CA LEU A 254 28.16 -0.14 9.13
C LEU A 254 27.67 -0.98 7.94
N VAL A 255 26.87 -2.01 8.21
CA VAL A 255 26.34 -2.90 7.16
C VAL A 255 25.25 -2.21 6.32
N GLN A 256 24.56 -1.22 6.88
CA GLN A 256 23.56 -0.40 6.18
C GLN A 256 24.18 0.72 5.32
N GLY A 257 25.50 0.81 5.28
CA GLY A 257 26.19 1.79 4.43
C GLY A 257 26.53 3.11 5.11
N THR A 258 26.29 3.24 6.41
CA THR A 258 26.47 4.48 7.17
C THR A 258 27.80 4.45 7.94
N SER A 259 28.54 5.57 7.93
CA SER A 259 29.72 5.72 8.76
C SER A 259 29.34 5.97 10.22
N THR A 260 30.15 5.48 11.14
CA THR A 260 30.00 5.67 12.59
C THR A 260 30.18 7.12 13.01
N SER A 261 30.92 7.92 12.23
CA SER A 261 31.03 9.37 12.41
C SER A 261 31.32 10.09 11.09
N SER A 262 31.15 11.41 11.08
CA SER A 262 31.54 12.27 9.95
C SER A 262 33.07 12.35 9.75
N ASN A 263 33.85 12.00 10.78
CA ASN A 263 35.31 12.01 10.75
C ASN A 263 35.91 10.65 10.31
N ALA A 264 35.10 9.61 10.18
CA ALA A 264 35.54 8.28 9.79
C ALA A 264 35.81 8.19 8.27
N GLN A 265 36.91 8.79 7.82
CA GLN A 265 37.26 8.89 6.40
C GLN A 265 37.34 7.53 5.67
N ALA A 266 37.74 6.48 6.39
CA ALA A 266 37.81 5.13 5.85
C ALA A 266 36.42 4.51 5.61
N GLU A 267 35.38 4.94 6.33
CA GLU A 267 34.04 4.33 6.29
C GLU A 267 33.13 4.89 5.18
N THR A 268 33.71 5.69 4.28
CA THR A 268 33.01 6.29 3.12
C THR A 268 32.70 5.29 2.00
N ASN A 269 33.27 4.08 2.06
CA ASN A 269 33.03 2.99 1.11
C ASN A 269 32.83 1.64 1.83
N THR A 270 32.32 0.64 1.11
CA THR A 270 32.02 -0.70 1.66
C THR A 270 33.25 -1.38 2.26
N ALA A 271 34.42 -1.27 1.62
CA ALA A 271 35.63 -1.94 2.10
C ALA A 271 36.08 -1.43 3.47
N GLY A 272 36.09 -0.11 3.69
CA GLY A 272 36.48 0.44 4.98
C GLY A 272 35.43 0.25 6.07
N ARG A 273 34.13 0.24 5.74
CA ARG A 273 33.08 -0.16 6.70
C ARG A 273 33.18 -1.63 7.08
N LEU A 274 33.46 -2.52 6.13
CA LEU A 274 33.72 -3.92 6.42
C LEU A 274 34.94 -4.09 7.33
N GLN A 275 36.02 -3.38 7.04
CA GLN A 275 37.22 -3.40 7.88
C GLN A 275 36.90 -2.95 9.31
N ARG A 276 36.15 -1.84 9.47
CA ARG A 276 35.65 -1.38 10.77
C ARG A 276 34.80 -2.43 11.48
N PHE A 277 33.89 -3.07 10.77
CA PHE A 277 33.02 -4.12 11.29
C PHE A 277 33.85 -5.30 11.83
N ILE A 278 34.79 -5.82 11.03
CA ILE A 278 35.67 -6.92 11.39
C ILE A 278 36.52 -6.57 12.62
N ALA A 279 37.06 -5.35 12.69
CA ALA A 279 37.80 -4.92 13.88
C ALA A 279 36.91 -4.76 15.12
N GLN A 280 35.70 -4.21 14.97
CA GLN A 280 34.80 -4.00 16.10
C GLN A 280 34.35 -5.34 16.70
N THR A 281 34.01 -6.31 15.86
CA THR A 281 33.60 -7.64 16.35
C THR A 281 34.73 -8.40 17.03
N ALA A 282 35.96 -8.27 16.52
CA ALA A 282 37.14 -8.81 17.19
C ALA A 282 37.35 -8.12 18.55
N PHE A 283 37.22 -6.79 18.60
CA PHE A 283 37.33 -6.02 19.83
C PHE A 283 36.28 -6.44 20.86
N TYR A 284 35.00 -6.53 20.49
CA TYR A 284 33.95 -6.99 21.40
C TYR A 284 34.25 -8.38 21.95
N GLN A 285 34.73 -9.32 21.13
CA GLN A 285 35.13 -10.64 21.62
C GLN A 285 36.31 -10.56 22.62
N MET A 286 37.22 -9.59 22.49
CA MET A 286 38.35 -9.37 23.42
C MET A 286 37.93 -8.82 24.78
N GLU A 287 36.91 -7.95 24.84
CA GLU A 287 36.55 -7.23 26.07
C GLU A 287 36.06 -8.14 27.18
N GLN A 288 35.15 -9.05 26.86
CA GLN A 288 34.55 -10.02 27.79
C GLN A 288 34.52 -11.41 27.11
N PRO A 289 35.68 -12.08 26.99
CA PRO A 289 35.81 -13.27 26.15
C PRO A 289 35.05 -14.50 26.68
N TYR A 290 34.64 -14.50 27.95
CA TYR A 290 33.92 -15.60 28.60
C TYR A 290 32.45 -15.29 28.89
N GLU A 291 31.97 -14.11 28.52
CA GLU A 291 30.54 -13.81 28.59
C GLU A 291 29.84 -14.37 27.35
N ASP A 292 28.79 -15.13 27.61
CA ASP A 292 27.91 -15.69 26.57
C ASP A 292 27.02 -14.58 26.01
N ARG A 293 27.50 -13.93 24.94
CA ARG A 293 26.87 -12.77 24.30
C ARG A 293 26.44 -13.11 22.89
N ALA A 294 25.19 -12.79 22.58
CA ALA A 294 24.61 -12.95 21.25
C ALA A 294 24.14 -11.61 20.68
N LEU A 295 24.72 -11.21 19.55
CA LEU A 295 24.44 -9.94 18.88
C LEU A 295 23.53 -10.16 17.68
N LEU A 296 22.63 -9.20 17.43
CA LEU A 296 21.84 -9.11 16.20
C LEU A 296 22.40 -7.98 15.32
N VAL A 297 22.64 -8.25 14.05
CA VAL A 297 23.06 -7.24 13.08
C VAL A 297 22.05 -7.19 11.93
N ASN A 298 21.50 -6.02 11.64
CA ASN A 298 20.50 -5.82 10.60
C ASN A 298 21.10 -5.14 9.37
N PHE A 299 21.09 -5.82 8.21
CA PHE A 299 21.51 -5.24 6.93
C PHE A 299 20.60 -4.11 6.44
N GLY A 300 19.35 -4.02 6.89
CA GLY A 300 18.39 -3.04 6.38
C GLY A 300 17.83 -3.39 4.99
N THR A 301 16.71 -2.74 4.64
CA THR A 301 15.95 -3.04 3.40
C THR A 301 16.65 -2.55 2.14
N SER A 302 17.42 -1.46 2.22
CA SER A 302 18.08 -0.80 1.09
C SER A 302 19.43 -1.39 0.70
N THR A 303 20.06 -2.20 1.54
CA THR A 303 21.40 -2.74 1.27
C THR A 303 21.40 -3.68 0.07
N SER A 304 22.39 -3.51 -0.81
CA SER A 304 22.49 -4.25 -2.06
C SER A 304 22.90 -5.71 -1.83
N ALA A 305 22.48 -6.61 -2.73
CA ALA A 305 22.91 -8.01 -2.70
C ALA A 305 24.45 -8.15 -2.75
N SER A 306 25.14 -7.31 -3.53
CA SER A 306 26.60 -7.31 -3.60
C SER A 306 27.29 -6.91 -2.29
N ASP A 307 26.76 -5.91 -1.58
CA ASP A 307 27.31 -5.53 -0.28
C ASP A 307 27.07 -6.65 0.74
N ILE A 308 25.86 -7.22 0.79
CA ILE A 308 25.54 -8.36 1.68
C ILE A 308 26.48 -9.53 1.42
N TYR A 309 26.70 -9.90 0.14
CA TYR A 309 27.66 -10.94 -0.23
C TYR A 309 29.05 -10.64 0.34
N THR A 310 29.54 -9.40 0.17
CA THR A 310 30.87 -8.98 0.61
C THR A 310 31.05 -9.14 2.12
N TYR A 311 30.04 -8.76 2.90
CA TYR A 311 30.05 -8.98 4.35
C TYR A 311 29.98 -10.46 4.70
N MET A 312 29.03 -11.22 4.16
CA MET A 312 28.87 -12.64 4.50
C MET A 312 30.09 -13.50 4.12
N GLU A 313 30.74 -13.19 3.00
CA GLU A 313 31.99 -13.84 2.59
C GLU A 313 33.12 -13.60 3.61
N ALA A 314 33.30 -12.36 4.05
CA ALA A 314 34.32 -11.99 5.02
C ALA A 314 34.04 -12.58 6.42
N LEU A 315 32.78 -12.56 6.86
CA LEU A 315 32.37 -13.10 8.16
C LEU A 315 32.52 -14.62 8.23
N GLY A 316 32.34 -15.33 7.11
CA GLY A 316 32.61 -16.77 7.04
C GLY A 316 34.08 -17.16 7.30
N GLN A 317 35.00 -16.18 7.26
CA GLN A 317 36.44 -16.38 7.56
C GLN A 317 36.85 -15.83 8.94
N ALA A 318 35.93 -15.21 9.69
CA ALA A 318 36.23 -14.60 10.97
C ALA A 318 36.21 -15.64 12.10
N SER A 319 37.37 -16.20 12.45
CA SER A 319 37.46 -17.31 13.41
C SER A 319 37.02 -16.99 14.86
N TRP A 320 36.82 -15.72 15.21
CA TRP A 320 36.29 -15.28 16.50
C TRP A 320 34.76 -15.14 16.53
N LEU A 321 34.08 -15.32 15.40
CA LEU A 321 32.62 -15.25 15.29
C LEU A 321 32.01 -16.64 15.17
N ASP A 322 30.88 -16.82 15.85
CA ASP A 322 29.96 -17.92 15.61
C ASP A 322 28.68 -17.34 15.01
N LEU A 323 28.46 -17.59 13.72
CA LEU A 323 27.29 -17.07 13.01
C LEU A 323 26.09 -17.99 13.27
N THR A 324 25.11 -17.49 14.03
CA THR A 324 23.94 -18.22 14.51
C THR A 324 22.63 -17.76 13.85
N ASP A 325 21.54 -18.48 14.12
CA ASP A 325 20.20 -18.17 13.61
C ASP A 325 19.32 -17.36 14.59
N LEU A 326 18.21 -16.82 14.09
CA LEU A 326 17.29 -16.01 14.90
C LEU A 326 16.64 -16.78 16.04
N GLN A 327 16.46 -18.10 15.92
CA GLN A 327 15.87 -18.90 16.99
C GLN A 327 16.87 -19.16 18.12
N THR A 328 18.13 -19.37 17.77
CA THR A 328 19.25 -19.47 18.69
C THR A 328 19.42 -18.17 19.46
N LEU A 329 19.44 -17.02 18.77
CA LEU A 329 19.43 -15.71 19.42
C LEU A 329 18.25 -15.57 20.40
N ARG A 330 17.02 -15.87 19.94
CA ARG A 330 15.80 -15.79 20.77
C ARG A 330 15.84 -16.66 22.03
N SER A 331 16.58 -17.77 22.01
CA SER A 331 16.71 -18.67 23.17
C SER A 331 17.77 -18.24 24.18
N HIS A 332 18.56 -17.19 23.91
CA HIS A 332 19.52 -16.67 24.88
C HIS A 332 18.80 -16.04 26.07
N GLN A 333 19.48 -16.01 27.22
CA GLN A 333 18.99 -15.29 28.38
C GLN A 333 18.85 -13.80 28.04
N ALA A 334 17.71 -13.22 28.42
CA ALA A 334 17.49 -11.79 28.25
C ALA A 334 18.53 -11.00 29.04
N TYR A 335 19.12 -9.99 28.39
CA TYR A 335 20.01 -9.03 29.02
C TYR A 335 19.28 -8.27 30.13
N VAL A 336 18.05 -7.82 29.83
CA VAL A 336 17.17 -7.14 30.78
C VAL A 336 15.75 -7.73 30.66
N SER A 337 15.05 -7.85 31.80
CA SER A 337 13.69 -8.40 31.85
C SER A 337 12.80 -7.70 32.88
N GLY A 338 11.48 -7.87 32.77
CA GLY A 338 10.53 -7.37 33.78
C GLY A 338 10.38 -5.85 33.77
N ASP A 339 10.33 -5.25 34.96
CA ASP A 339 10.13 -3.80 35.12
C ASP A 339 11.27 -2.98 34.50
N GLU A 340 12.50 -3.48 34.54
CA GLU A 340 13.66 -2.81 33.94
C GLU A 340 13.55 -2.80 32.40
N ALA A 341 13.11 -3.92 31.80
CA ALA A 341 12.88 -3.97 30.35
C ALA A 341 11.70 -3.08 29.92
N THR A 342 10.71 -2.92 30.80
CA THR A 342 9.59 -2.00 30.62
C THR A 342 10.07 -0.54 30.62
N GLN A 343 11.02 -0.20 31.49
CA GLN A 343 11.65 1.13 31.49
C GLN A 343 12.40 1.39 30.20
N VAL A 344 13.23 0.45 29.72
CA VAL A 344 13.94 0.56 28.42
C VAL A 344 12.94 0.83 27.28
N ALA A 345 11.87 0.05 27.17
CA ALA A 345 10.86 0.25 26.13
C ALA A 345 10.14 1.61 26.23
N ASN A 346 9.86 2.10 27.45
CA ASN A 346 9.27 3.42 27.65
C ASN A 346 10.24 4.55 27.30
N GLU A 347 11.52 4.41 27.65
CA GLU A 347 12.57 5.38 27.32
C GLU A 347 12.78 5.48 25.81
N ALA A 348 12.80 4.35 25.10
CA ALA A 348 12.81 4.32 23.64
C ALA A 348 11.66 5.16 23.06
N GLY A 349 10.45 5.00 23.60
CA GLY A 349 9.29 5.81 23.23
C GLY A 349 9.42 7.30 23.58
N ASN A 350 9.92 7.62 24.76
CA ASN A 350 10.02 9.01 25.26
C ASN A 350 11.11 9.82 24.54
N ASN A 351 12.18 9.17 24.09
CA ASN A 351 13.29 9.81 23.39
C ASN A 351 13.01 10.03 21.90
N PHE A 352 11.92 9.47 21.37
CA PHE A 352 11.54 9.64 19.98
C PHE A 352 10.86 10.98 19.74
N ASP A 353 11.37 11.72 18.76
CA ASP A 353 10.71 12.92 18.26
C ASP A 353 9.46 12.53 17.47
N VAL A 354 8.29 12.64 18.12
CA VAL A 354 6.99 12.32 17.53
C VAL A 354 6.67 13.12 16.27
N SER A 355 7.37 14.21 15.96
CA SER A 355 7.21 14.94 14.70
C SER A 355 7.75 14.14 13.49
N GLN A 356 8.60 13.15 13.73
CA GLN A 356 9.04 12.19 12.71
C GLN A 356 7.89 11.29 12.24
N TYR A 357 6.83 11.11 13.05
CA TYR A 357 5.59 10.53 12.56
C TYR A 357 4.87 11.51 11.64
N ASN A 358 4.78 11.17 10.35
CA ASN A 358 4.01 11.96 9.39
C ASN A 358 2.50 11.69 9.49
N THR A 359 1.91 12.08 10.62
CA THR A 359 0.48 11.89 10.93
C THR A 359 -0.46 12.61 9.95
N ILE A 360 0.00 13.70 9.33
CA ILE A 360 -0.75 14.43 8.30
C ILE A 360 -0.87 13.59 7.03
N ALA A 361 0.26 13.05 6.53
CA ALA A 361 0.24 12.17 5.37
C ALA A 361 -0.58 10.91 5.66
N LEU A 362 -0.41 10.29 6.82
CA LEU A 362 -1.21 9.13 7.22
C LEU A 362 -2.72 9.46 7.23
N SER A 363 -3.12 10.57 7.85
CA SER A 363 -4.53 10.97 7.92
C SER A 363 -5.11 11.22 6.53
N SER A 364 -4.32 11.82 5.63
CA SER A 364 -4.68 11.99 4.22
C SER A 364 -4.87 10.65 3.52
N THR A 365 -3.91 9.72 3.65
CA THR A 365 -3.97 8.36 3.11
C THR A 365 -5.22 7.62 3.60
N LEU A 366 -5.45 7.58 4.92
CA LEU A 366 -6.62 6.92 5.51
C LEU A 366 -7.95 7.55 5.06
N SER A 367 -8.00 8.88 4.89
CA SER A 367 -9.18 9.58 4.38
C SER A 367 -9.45 9.23 2.91
N THR A 368 -8.42 9.18 2.07
CA THR A 368 -8.53 8.77 0.66
C THR A 368 -9.03 7.33 0.57
N LEU A 369 -8.40 6.39 1.29
CA LEU A 369 -8.79 4.99 1.34
C LEU A 369 -10.22 4.80 1.84
N THR A 370 -10.61 5.51 2.91
CA THR A 370 -11.99 5.48 3.41
C THR A 370 -12.98 5.95 2.35
N SER A 371 -12.66 7.03 1.63
CA SER A 371 -13.52 7.63 0.62
C SER A 371 -13.67 6.76 -0.63
N SER A 372 -12.58 6.16 -1.10
CA SER A 372 -12.59 5.24 -2.25
C SER A 372 -13.32 3.94 -1.90
N ARG A 373 -13.07 3.36 -0.72
CA ARG A 373 -13.82 2.19 -0.22
C ARG A 373 -15.31 2.44 -0.14
N GLN A 374 -15.73 3.54 0.49
CA GLN A 374 -17.14 3.94 0.58
C GLN A 374 -17.76 4.18 -0.80
N SER A 375 -16.97 4.62 -1.78
CA SER A 375 -17.45 4.80 -3.16
C SER A 375 -17.73 3.44 -3.84
N ILE A 376 -16.89 2.43 -3.59
CA ILE A 376 -17.13 1.05 -4.05
C ILE A 376 -18.34 0.44 -3.33
N GLU A 377 -18.45 0.57 -2.01
CA GLU A 377 -19.60 0.06 -1.24
C GLU A 377 -20.92 0.69 -1.70
N ARG A 378 -20.93 2.02 -1.88
CA ARG A 378 -22.10 2.73 -2.42
C ARG A 378 -22.44 2.25 -3.81
N PHE A 379 -21.46 2.11 -4.70
CA PHE A 379 -21.70 1.57 -6.04
C PHE A 379 -22.30 0.15 -5.98
N ASN A 380 -21.69 -0.75 -5.21
CA ASN A 380 -22.13 -2.14 -5.10
C ASN A 380 -23.55 -2.26 -4.54
N SER A 381 -23.88 -1.50 -3.49
CA SER A 381 -25.23 -1.50 -2.90
C SER A 381 -26.27 -0.79 -3.78
N ALA A 382 -25.87 0.28 -4.48
CA ALA A 382 -26.76 1.09 -5.31
C ALA A 382 -27.09 0.49 -6.67
N VAL A 383 -26.11 -0.15 -7.31
CA VAL A 383 -26.13 -0.46 -8.74
C VAL A 383 -26.42 -1.94 -8.98
N LEU A 384 -25.88 -2.83 -8.13
CA LEU A 384 -25.89 -4.27 -8.36
C LEU A 384 -27.05 -5.01 -7.67
N LEU A 385 -27.92 -4.35 -6.89
CA LEU A 385 -28.92 -5.03 -6.05
C LEU A 385 -30.29 -4.35 -5.96
N ALA A 386 -31.22 -4.84 -6.79
CA ALA A 386 -32.58 -5.16 -6.36
C ALA A 386 -33.11 -6.32 -7.22
N GLY A 387 -32.78 -7.58 -6.87
CA GLY A 387 -33.53 -8.73 -7.39
C GLY A 387 -32.79 -9.98 -7.89
N THR A 388 -31.50 -10.20 -7.64
CA THR A 388 -30.84 -11.48 -7.98
C THR A 388 -30.48 -12.28 -6.74
N THR A 389 -31.46 -12.55 -5.89
CA THR A 389 -31.45 -13.81 -5.14
C THR A 389 -31.57 -14.94 -6.16
N SER A 390 -30.46 -15.65 -6.37
CA SER A 390 -30.41 -17.05 -6.85
C SER A 390 -31.29 -17.40 -8.07
N SER A 391 -30.70 -17.51 -9.26
CA SER A 391 -30.92 -18.59 -10.26
C SER A 391 -30.65 -18.11 -11.69
N GLN A 392 -29.39 -18.21 -12.12
CA GLN A 392 -28.92 -18.36 -13.51
C GLN A 392 -27.39 -18.46 -13.40
N SER A 393 -26.69 -19.57 -13.61
CA SER A 393 -27.02 -20.92 -14.06
C SER A 393 -25.87 -21.81 -13.58
N THR A 394 -26.18 -22.99 -13.08
CA THR A 394 -25.28 -24.15 -13.05
C THR A 394 -24.69 -24.35 -14.46
N ASP A 395 -23.36 -24.18 -14.64
CA ASP A 395 -22.53 -25.03 -15.53
C ASP A 395 -21.04 -24.62 -15.73
N SER A 396 -20.49 -23.70 -14.93
CA SER A 396 -19.02 -23.68 -14.76
C SER A 396 -18.66 -23.41 -13.30
N LYS A 397 -17.74 -24.21 -12.75
CA LYS A 397 -17.19 -23.99 -11.40
C LYS A 397 -16.40 -22.67 -11.28
N ASP A 398 -16.31 -21.91 -12.38
CA ASP A 398 -15.36 -20.82 -12.58
C ASP A 398 -16.04 -19.44 -12.74
N SER A 399 -17.37 -19.33 -12.67
CA SER A 399 -18.08 -18.03 -12.73
C SER A 399 -18.60 -17.58 -11.36
N LEU A 400 -18.27 -16.35 -10.98
CA LEU A 400 -18.70 -15.66 -9.76
C LEU A 400 -20.15 -15.20 -9.90
N GLY A 401 -20.87 -15.14 -8.77
CA GLY A 401 -22.12 -14.38 -8.67
C GLY A 401 -21.87 -12.88 -8.47
N ALA A 402 -22.91 -12.05 -8.65
CA ALA A 402 -22.82 -10.59 -8.51
C ALA A 402 -22.30 -10.13 -7.14
N THR A 403 -22.72 -10.79 -6.06
CA THR A 403 -22.24 -10.53 -4.70
C THR A 403 -20.75 -10.84 -4.56
N GLN A 404 -20.32 -12.02 -5.00
CA GLN A 404 -18.90 -12.43 -4.94
C GLN A 404 -18.01 -11.53 -5.79
N TRP A 405 -18.51 -11.09 -6.95
CA TRP A 405 -17.81 -10.11 -7.79
C TRP A 405 -17.69 -8.75 -7.11
N SER A 406 -18.74 -8.29 -6.41
CA SER A 406 -18.74 -7.05 -5.64
C SER A 406 -17.77 -7.11 -4.46
N GLU A 407 -17.79 -8.23 -3.73
CA GLU A 407 -16.86 -8.52 -2.64
C GLU A 407 -15.41 -8.56 -3.13
N ARG A 408 -15.15 -9.09 -4.33
CA ARG A 408 -13.81 -9.09 -4.93
C ARG A 408 -13.26 -7.68 -5.12
N TRP A 409 -14.09 -6.70 -5.48
CA TRP A 409 -13.66 -5.30 -5.58
C TRP A 409 -13.29 -4.70 -4.23
N LEU A 410 -14.06 -5.02 -3.18
CA LEU A 410 -13.74 -4.59 -1.82
C LEU A 410 -12.49 -5.29 -1.30
N GLN A 411 -12.30 -6.58 -1.59
CA GLN A 411 -11.08 -7.31 -1.24
C GLN A 411 -9.86 -6.71 -1.93
N ALA A 412 -9.94 -6.42 -3.24
CA ALA A 412 -8.84 -5.79 -3.96
C ALA A 412 -8.54 -4.37 -3.45
N HIS A 413 -9.57 -3.63 -3.03
CA HIS A 413 -9.38 -2.38 -2.32
C HIS A 413 -8.61 -2.58 -1.01
N ASP A 414 -9.05 -3.52 -0.18
CA ASP A 414 -8.49 -3.77 1.15
C ASP A 414 -7.04 -4.29 1.06
N ASP A 415 -6.71 -5.08 0.04
CA ASP A 415 -5.34 -5.51 -0.28
C ASP A 415 -4.44 -4.31 -0.63
N LEU A 416 -4.93 -3.36 -1.44
CA LEU A 416 -4.21 -2.12 -1.76
C LEU A 416 -4.10 -1.19 -0.54
N ALA A 417 -5.16 -1.10 0.27
CA ALA A 417 -5.18 -0.27 1.47
C ALA A 417 -4.11 -0.70 2.48
N LEU A 418 -3.90 -2.01 2.65
CA LEU A 418 -2.84 -2.54 3.50
C LEU A 418 -1.46 -2.14 2.97
N LEU A 419 -1.21 -2.27 1.65
CA LEU A 419 0.05 -1.87 1.01
C LEU A 419 0.30 -0.35 1.07
N ALA A 420 -0.75 0.47 1.05
CA ALA A 420 -0.65 1.93 1.17
C ALA A 420 -0.18 2.40 2.55
N LEU A 421 -0.25 1.53 3.56
CA LEU A 421 0.14 1.80 4.95
C LEU A 421 1.45 1.08 5.34
N ASN A 422 2.23 0.68 4.35
CA ASN A 422 3.58 0.14 4.53
C ASN A 422 4.50 1.20 5.15
N ALA A 423 5.32 0.80 6.14
CA ALA A 423 6.21 1.69 6.88
C ALA A 423 7.27 2.40 6.00
N ASN A 424 7.62 1.78 4.86
CA ASN A 424 8.72 2.17 3.98
C ASN A 424 8.23 2.63 2.59
N SER A 425 6.97 3.05 2.44
CA SER A 425 6.43 3.58 1.19
C SER A 425 7.26 4.76 0.66
N PRO A 426 7.82 4.67 -0.56
CA PRO A 426 8.64 5.74 -1.10
C PRO A 426 7.79 6.97 -1.46
N PRO A 427 8.37 8.19 -1.40
CA PRO A 427 7.69 9.38 -1.89
C PRO A 427 7.28 9.22 -3.37
N GLY A 428 6.02 9.47 -3.69
CA GLY A 428 5.50 9.47 -5.06
C GLY A 428 4.83 8.17 -5.54
N THR A 429 4.85 7.08 -4.76
CA THR A 429 3.93 5.95 -4.97
C THR A 429 2.67 6.18 -4.14
N ASP A 430 1.57 6.57 -4.77
CA ASP A 430 0.31 6.86 -4.08
C ASP A 430 -0.71 5.74 -4.36
N ILE A 431 -0.51 4.58 -3.72
CA ILE A 431 -1.46 3.46 -3.78
C ILE A 431 -2.85 3.91 -3.33
N ALA A 432 -2.96 4.86 -2.40
CA ALA A 432 -4.24 5.41 -1.99
C ALA A 432 -4.93 6.16 -3.14
N ALA A 433 -4.21 6.95 -3.94
CA ALA A 433 -4.75 7.51 -5.18
C ALA A 433 -5.11 6.44 -6.22
N ASP A 434 -4.33 5.36 -6.32
CA ASP A 434 -4.68 4.21 -7.19
C ASP A 434 -6.02 3.58 -6.78
N THR A 435 -6.36 3.51 -5.47
CA THR A 435 -7.68 3.03 -5.03
C THR A 435 -8.83 3.95 -5.48
N THR A 436 -8.58 5.26 -5.59
CA THR A 436 -9.56 6.21 -6.13
C THR A 436 -9.76 5.97 -7.62
N SER A 437 -8.65 5.80 -8.37
CA SER A 437 -8.69 5.46 -9.79
C SER A 437 -9.40 4.12 -10.04
N MET A 438 -9.23 3.15 -9.14
CA MET A 438 -9.91 1.86 -9.16
C MET A 438 -11.43 2.02 -8.98
N ALA A 439 -11.88 2.83 -8.01
CA ALA A 439 -13.29 3.13 -7.79
C ALA A 439 -13.91 3.87 -9.00
N ASP A 440 -13.18 4.83 -9.57
CA ASP A 440 -13.58 5.54 -10.78
C ASP A 440 -13.67 4.62 -12.00
N TYR A 441 -12.74 3.69 -12.14
CA TYR A 441 -12.72 2.71 -13.22
C TYR A 441 -13.91 1.74 -13.17
N LEU A 442 -14.30 1.33 -11.96
CA LEU A 442 -15.52 0.55 -11.71
C LEU A 442 -16.77 1.35 -12.08
N ARG A 443 -16.88 2.59 -11.59
CA ARG A 443 -18.01 3.48 -11.84
C ARG A 443 -18.18 3.82 -13.32
N ALA A 444 -17.08 4.02 -14.05
CA ALA A 444 -17.07 4.24 -15.49
C ALA A 444 -17.59 3.03 -16.30
N GLY A 445 -17.80 1.88 -15.66
CA GLY A 445 -18.51 0.75 -16.25
C GLY A 445 -19.98 1.06 -16.56
N VAL A 446 -20.57 2.11 -15.98
CA VAL A 446 -21.93 2.55 -16.26
C VAL A 446 -21.91 4.00 -16.75
N SER A 447 -22.57 4.28 -17.87
CA SER A 447 -22.60 5.62 -18.46
C SER A 447 -23.97 6.03 -18.98
N LEU A 448 -24.20 7.34 -19.05
CA LEU A 448 -25.40 7.96 -19.61
C LEU A 448 -25.02 8.77 -20.85
N THR A 449 -25.74 8.54 -21.93
CA THR A 449 -25.65 9.34 -23.15
C THR A 449 -26.96 10.07 -23.37
N THR A 450 -26.88 11.40 -23.52
CA THR A 450 -28.03 12.26 -23.78
C THR A 450 -27.82 13.04 -25.08
N PRO A 451 -28.90 13.39 -25.81
CA PRO A 451 -28.80 14.24 -26.99
C PRO A 451 -28.40 15.67 -26.57
N ALA A 452 -27.61 16.35 -27.39
CA ALA A 452 -27.22 17.74 -27.12
C ALA A 452 -28.42 18.71 -27.20
N ASN A 453 -29.34 18.48 -28.14
CA ASN A 453 -30.51 19.33 -28.39
C ASN A 453 -31.75 18.49 -28.68
N VAL A 454 -32.92 18.97 -28.25
CA VAL A 454 -34.24 18.42 -28.59
C VAL A 454 -35.18 19.56 -28.96
N ASN A 455 -35.82 19.45 -30.12
CA ASN A 455 -36.85 20.38 -30.56
C ASN A 455 -38.23 19.83 -30.24
N VAL A 456 -39.08 20.65 -29.62
CA VAL A 456 -40.43 20.30 -29.20
C VAL A 456 -41.44 21.22 -29.87
N VAL A 457 -42.41 20.65 -30.57
CA VAL A 457 -43.43 21.38 -31.34
C VAL A 457 -44.84 21.18 -30.79
N SER A 458 -44.96 20.47 -29.65
CA SER A 458 -46.22 20.07 -29.02
C SER A 458 -46.13 20.19 -27.49
N GLU A 459 -47.27 20.19 -26.81
CA GLU A 459 -47.35 20.26 -25.34
C GLU A 459 -46.63 19.10 -24.62
N SER A 460 -46.40 17.99 -25.34
CA SER A 460 -45.62 16.85 -24.86
C SER A 460 -44.60 16.39 -25.91
N ALA A 461 -43.41 15.99 -25.46
CA ALA A 461 -42.40 15.36 -26.29
C ALA A 461 -41.61 14.29 -25.50
N SER A 462 -40.74 13.56 -26.19
CA SER A 462 -39.89 12.52 -25.62
C SER A 462 -38.43 12.93 -25.72
N LEU A 463 -37.71 12.83 -24.60
CA LEU A 463 -36.25 12.98 -24.53
C LEU A 463 -35.65 11.58 -24.39
N PRO A 464 -35.14 10.97 -25.48
CA PRO A 464 -34.47 9.68 -25.41
C PRO A 464 -33.13 9.85 -24.72
N VAL A 465 -32.80 8.92 -23.83
CA VAL A 465 -31.51 8.83 -23.14
C VAL A 465 -31.07 7.37 -23.14
N THR A 466 -29.78 7.12 -23.32
CA THR A 466 -29.25 5.75 -23.38
C THR A 466 -28.37 5.52 -22.17
N VAL A 467 -28.62 4.42 -21.46
CA VAL A 467 -27.76 3.95 -20.38
C VAL A 467 -26.97 2.75 -20.89
N THR A 468 -25.65 2.81 -20.78
CA THR A 468 -24.74 1.72 -21.15
C THR A 468 -24.24 1.04 -19.88
N ASN A 469 -24.29 -0.30 -19.87
CA ASN A 469 -23.76 -1.14 -18.82
C ASN A 469 -22.65 -2.04 -19.39
N ASN A 470 -21.39 -1.72 -19.08
CA ASN A 470 -20.22 -2.51 -19.45
C ASN A 470 -19.79 -3.49 -18.35
N LEU A 471 -20.67 -3.78 -17.38
CA LEU A 471 -20.41 -4.73 -16.30
C LEU A 471 -20.94 -6.12 -16.65
N PRO A 472 -20.37 -7.18 -16.04
CA PRO A 472 -20.78 -8.56 -16.28
C PRO A 472 -22.14 -8.94 -15.65
N TYR A 473 -22.80 -8.01 -14.95
CA TYR A 473 -24.11 -8.24 -14.34
C TYR A 473 -25.11 -7.15 -14.74
N ALA A 474 -26.40 -7.52 -14.69
CA ALA A 474 -27.47 -6.56 -14.85
C ALA A 474 -27.44 -5.53 -13.70
N ILE A 475 -27.79 -4.29 -14.03
CA ILE A 475 -27.82 -3.18 -13.09
C ILE A 475 -29.22 -2.56 -13.04
N LYS A 476 -29.56 -1.99 -11.89
CA LYS A 476 -30.79 -1.24 -11.70
C LYS A 476 -30.47 0.14 -11.15
N LEU A 477 -30.97 1.18 -11.83
CA LEU A 477 -30.67 2.57 -11.50
C LEU A 477 -31.79 3.51 -11.91
N ARG A 478 -31.62 4.79 -11.59
CA ARG A 478 -32.53 5.87 -11.97
C ARG A 478 -31.83 6.93 -12.79
N ILE A 479 -32.55 7.55 -13.70
CA ILE A 479 -32.15 8.76 -14.39
C ILE A 479 -32.89 9.93 -13.74
N SER A 480 -32.15 10.81 -13.06
CA SER A 480 -32.68 12.08 -12.58
C SER A 480 -32.65 13.11 -13.72
N SER A 481 -33.70 13.91 -13.88
CA SER A 481 -33.72 15.06 -14.80
C SER A 481 -34.35 16.29 -14.16
N ARG A 482 -33.68 17.44 -14.27
CA ARG A 482 -34.16 18.74 -13.79
C ARG A 482 -33.99 19.80 -14.86
N THR A 483 -35.02 20.59 -15.10
CA THR A 483 -34.99 21.71 -16.04
C THR A 483 -34.77 23.03 -15.32
N ASP A 484 -34.14 23.99 -16.00
CA ASP A 484 -33.96 25.35 -15.48
C ASP A 484 -35.24 26.22 -15.67
N SER A 485 -36.31 25.63 -16.20
CA SER A 485 -37.61 26.28 -16.43
C SER A 485 -38.72 25.57 -15.64
N MET A 486 -39.69 26.37 -15.16
CA MET A 486 -40.94 25.88 -14.58
C MET A 486 -42.01 25.59 -15.64
N GLU A 487 -41.83 26.06 -16.88
CA GLU A 487 -42.82 25.99 -17.96
C GLU A 487 -42.49 24.91 -18.99
N ILE A 488 -41.20 24.54 -19.11
CA ILE A 488 -40.70 23.39 -19.88
C ILE A 488 -40.05 22.44 -18.87
N VAL A 489 -40.71 21.32 -18.58
CA VAL A 489 -40.32 20.37 -17.53
C VAL A 489 -40.12 18.97 -18.06
N THR A 490 -39.17 18.23 -17.50
CA THR A 490 -38.99 16.80 -17.75
C THR A 490 -39.55 15.95 -16.61
N SER A 491 -39.80 14.66 -16.86
CA SER A 491 -40.00 13.68 -15.80
C SER A 491 -38.80 13.68 -14.86
N ARG A 492 -39.04 13.82 -13.55
CA ARG A 492 -37.96 13.95 -12.56
C ARG A 492 -37.08 12.72 -12.44
N PHE A 493 -37.69 11.54 -12.50
CA PHE A 493 -37.00 10.24 -12.41
C PHE A 493 -37.57 9.25 -13.41
N VAL A 494 -36.70 8.41 -13.95
CA VAL A 494 -37.05 7.21 -14.72
C VAL A 494 -36.20 6.05 -14.21
N ASP A 495 -36.84 4.96 -13.76
CA ASP A 495 -36.17 3.70 -13.42
C ASP A 495 -35.71 3.00 -14.70
N VAL A 496 -34.51 2.44 -14.69
CA VAL A 496 -33.92 1.70 -15.82
C VAL A 496 -33.25 0.44 -15.29
N ASP A 497 -33.68 -0.71 -15.84
CA ASP A 497 -33.01 -1.99 -15.68
C ASP A 497 -32.16 -2.22 -16.95
N VAL A 498 -30.84 -2.37 -16.81
CA VAL A 498 -29.92 -2.56 -17.93
C VAL A 498 -29.24 -3.92 -17.81
N PRO A 499 -29.47 -4.87 -18.74
CA PRO A 499 -28.79 -6.16 -18.73
C PRO A 499 -27.25 -6.03 -18.75
N ALA A 500 -26.56 -7.10 -18.38
CA ALA A 500 -25.09 -7.17 -18.45
C ALA A 500 -24.58 -6.87 -19.87
N ASN A 501 -23.47 -6.13 -19.99
CA ASN A 501 -22.80 -5.82 -21.26
C ASN A 501 -23.76 -5.33 -22.36
N SER A 502 -24.70 -4.44 -22.01
CA SER A 502 -25.77 -4.00 -22.91
C SER A 502 -26.08 -2.52 -22.76
N GLU A 503 -26.90 -2.00 -23.67
CA GLU A 503 -27.44 -0.65 -23.62
C GLU A 503 -28.96 -0.70 -23.54
N THR A 504 -29.55 0.20 -22.76
CA THR A 504 -31.00 0.36 -22.68
C THR A 504 -31.36 1.81 -22.88
N GLN A 505 -32.27 2.05 -23.83
CA GLN A 505 -32.84 3.36 -24.06
C GLN A 505 -34.02 3.59 -23.11
N ALA A 506 -33.95 4.67 -22.34
CA ALA A 506 -35.02 5.18 -21.52
C ALA A 506 -35.54 6.49 -22.10
N THR A 507 -36.79 6.83 -21.78
CA THR A 507 -37.43 8.05 -22.30
C THR A 507 -37.89 8.93 -21.15
N LEU A 508 -37.31 10.13 -21.07
CA LEU A 508 -37.78 11.19 -20.19
C LEU A 508 -38.94 11.93 -20.90
N LYS A 509 -40.08 12.10 -20.23
CA LYS A 509 -41.21 12.83 -20.81
C LYS A 509 -40.99 14.33 -20.66
N ILE A 510 -41.05 15.09 -21.73
CA ILE A 510 -41.05 16.56 -21.72
C ILE A 510 -42.51 17.04 -21.73
N ARG A 511 -42.83 18.00 -20.85
CA ARG A 511 -44.05 18.81 -20.92
C ARG A 511 -43.71 20.26 -21.12
N VAL A 512 -44.45 20.91 -22.01
CA VAL A 512 -44.19 22.27 -22.48
C VAL A 512 -45.46 23.09 -22.38
N SER A 513 -45.38 24.24 -21.72
CA SER A 513 -46.50 25.18 -21.56
C SER A 513 -46.29 26.50 -22.33
N THR A 514 -45.09 26.73 -22.86
CA THR A 514 -44.74 27.95 -23.59
C THR A 514 -43.74 27.67 -24.72
N SER A 515 -43.56 28.63 -25.63
CA SER A 515 -42.42 28.67 -26.54
C SER A 515 -41.19 29.25 -25.85
N GLY A 516 -40.01 28.71 -26.13
CA GLY A 516 -38.77 29.16 -25.52
C GLY A 516 -37.71 28.07 -25.46
N THR A 517 -36.55 28.38 -24.85
CA THR A 517 -35.44 27.43 -24.71
C THR A 517 -35.12 27.25 -23.23
N THR A 518 -34.84 26.00 -22.81
CA THR A 518 -34.37 25.67 -21.47
C THR A 518 -33.29 24.59 -21.53
N THR A 519 -32.55 24.42 -20.45
CA THR A 519 -31.60 23.32 -20.28
C THR A 519 -32.18 22.29 -19.33
N ALA A 520 -32.13 21.03 -19.74
CA ALA A 520 -32.39 19.89 -18.86
C ALA A 520 -31.06 19.27 -18.42
N ASN A 521 -30.86 19.18 -17.11
CA ASN A 521 -29.73 18.57 -16.44
C ASN A 521 -30.08 17.12 -16.06
N GLN A 522 -29.42 16.12 -16.66
CA GLN A 522 -29.61 14.70 -16.39
C GLN A 522 -28.43 14.10 -15.63
N MET A 523 -28.71 13.15 -14.73
CA MET A 523 -27.69 12.39 -14.00
C MET A 523 -28.16 10.95 -13.80
N LEU A 524 -27.23 9.99 -13.81
CA LEU A 524 -27.47 8.68 -13.21
C LEU A 524 -27.47 8.85 -11.70
N VAL A 525 -28.48 8.29 -11.06
CA VAL A 525 -28.60 8.23 -9.61
C VAL A 525 -28.96 6.81 -9.18
N ASN A 526 -28.62 6.47 -7.95
CA ASN A 526 -29.07 5.22 -7.35
C ASN A 526 -30.57 5.26 -7.01
N ASN A 527 -31.11 4.17 -6.46
CA ASN A 527 -32.51 4.09 -6.02
C ASN A 527 -32.87 5.09 -4.91
N GLU A 528 -31.89 5.68 -4.22
CA GLU A 528 -32.06 6.69 -3.17
C GLU A 528 -31.88 8.13 -3.69
N GLY A 529 -31.51 8.32 -4.96
CA GLY A 529 -31.28 9.63 -5.57
C GLY A 529 -29.86 10.18 -5.42
N VAL A 530 -28.90 9.38 -4.94
CA VAL A 530 -27.48 9.74 -4.85
C VAL A 530 -26.84 9.67 -6.25
N PRO A 531 -26.12 10.72 -6.70
CA PRO A 531 -25.45 10.73 -8.01
C PRO A 531 -24.40 9.63 -8.19
N LEU A 532 -24.42 8.99 -9.36
CA LEU A 532 -23.46 7.98 -9.83
C LEU A 532 -22.64 8.47 -11.04
N SER A 533 -23.13 9.48 -11.76
CA SER A 533 -22.45 10.10 -12.89
C SER A 533 -22.30 11.61 -12.70
N GLY A 534 -21.51 12.24 -13.58
CA GLY A 534 -21.58 13.68 -13.77
C GLY A 534 -22.92 14.13 -14.37
N THR A 535 -23.13 15.45 -14.39
CA THR A 535 -24.30 16.08 -15.01
C THR A 535 -24.14 16.14 -16.52
N HIS A 536 -25.12 15.61 -17.23
CA HIS A 536 -25.31 15.77 -18.67
C HIS A 536 -26.35 16.85 -18.94
N THR A 537 -26.20 17.58 -20.04
CA THR A 537 -27.10 18.69 -20.37
C THR A 537 -27.70 18.50 -21.74
N THR A 538 -29.01 18.70 -21.85
CA THR A 538 -29.74 18.75 -23.11
C THR A 538 -30.48 20.07 -23.23
N THR A 539 -30.23 20.81 -24.31
CA THR A 539 -31.01 22.01 -24.64
C THR A 539 -32.36 21.60 -25.22
N ILE A 540 -33.44 22.07 -24.61
CA ILE A 540 -34.81 21.85 -25.09
C ILE A 540 -35.30 23.16 -25.69
N THR A 541 -35.58 23.15 -27.00
CA THR A 541 -36.18 24.30 -27.70
C THR A 541 -37.63 23.98 -28.03
N SER A 542 -38.54 24.75 -27.44
CA SER A 542 -39.97 24.70 -27.71
C SER A 542 -40.36 25.75 -28.75
N GLN A 543 -41.01 25.29 -29.81
CA GLN A 543 -41.74 26.12 -30.77
C GLN A 543 -43.21 25.73 -30.71
N LEU A 544 -43.81 25.87 -29.52
CA LEU A 544 -45.21 25.56 -29.32
C LEU A 544 -46.08 26.53 -30.15
N GLN A 545 -46.54 26.06 -31.30
CA GLN A 545 -47.60 26.74 -32.05
C GLN A 545 -48.89 26.45 -31.31
N ILE A 546 -49.35 27.43 -30.53
CA ILE A 546 -50.73 27.41 -30.04
C ILE A 546 -51.60 27.52 -31.29
N SER A 547 -52.06 26.37 -31.80
CA SER A 547 -53.16 26.34 -32.76
C SER A 547 -54.39 26.74 -31.97
N ASP A 548 -54.58 28.04 -31.89
CA ASP A 548 -55.63 28.68 -31.16
C ASP A 548 -56.95 28.24 -31.80
N LYS A 549 -57.64 27.27 -31.19
CA LYS A 549 -59.05 26.98 -31.50
C LYS A 549 -59.90 28.25 -31.38
N SER A 550 -59.45 29.22 -30.58
CA SER A 550 -59.96 30.59 -30.53
C SER A 550 -59.81 31.32 -31.86
N GLY A 551 -58.72 31.15 -32.61
CA GLY A 551 -58.52 31.74 -33.95
C GLY A 551 -59.53 31.23 -34.98
N LEU A 552 -59.85 29.93 -34.96
CA LEU A 552 -60.93 29.38 -35.78
C LEU A 552 -62.31 29.88 -35.34
N ILE A 553 -62.54 30.08 -34.03
CA ILE A 553 -63.76 30.71 -33.51
C ILE A 553 -63.86 32.18 -33.94
N PHE A 554 -62.76 32.94 -33.90
CA PHE A 554 -62.71 34.33 -34.37
C PHE A 554 -62.95 34.43 -35.87
N ILE A 555 -62.38 33.53 -36.68
CA ILE A 555 -62.65 33.46 -38.12
C ILE A 555 -64.12 33.08 -38.37
N ALA A 556 -64.68 32.13 -37.63
CA ALA A 556 -66.09 31.75 -37.75
C ALA A 556 -67.04 32.91 -37.37
N ILE A 557 -66.73 33.66 -36.30
CA ILE A 557 -67.48 34.86 -35.89
C ILE A 557 -67.34 35.96 -36.95
N ALA A 558 -66.16 36.18 -37.51
CA ALA A 558 -65.93 37.17 -38.57
C ALA A 558 -66.71 36.83 -39.86
N VAL A 559 -66.78 35.55 -40.24
CA VAL A 559 -67.60 35.08 -41.37
C VAL A 559 -69.09 35.29 -41.07
N LEU A 560 -69.55 34.97 -39.86
CA LEU A 560 -70.93 35.22 -39.43
C LEU A 560 -71.30 36.71 -39.48
N LEU A 561 -70.41 37.59 -38.99
CA LEU A 561 -70.60 39.03 -39.06
C LEU A 561 -70.56 39.55 -40.50
N GLY A 562 -69.73 38.98 -41.38
CA GLY A 562 -69.71 39.26 -42.82
C GLY A 562 -71.03 38.91 -43.50
N ILE A 563 -71.62 37.76 -43.17
CA ILE A 563 -72.94 37.33 -43.67
C ILE A 563 -74.04 38.27 -43.15
N VAL A 564 -74.01 38.66 -41.88
CA VAL A 564 -74.96 39.63 -41.30
C VAL A 564 -74.81 41.02 -41.94
N GLY A 565 -73.58 41.45 -42.24
CA GLY A 565 -73.29 42.70 -42.94
C GLY A 565 -73.86 42.72 -44.36
N LEU A 566 -73.69 41.63 -45.11
CA LEU A 566 -74.28 41.46 -46.45
C LEU A 566 -75.82 41.44 -46.39
N TRP A 567 -76.40 40.75 -45.42
CA TRP A 567 -77.86 40.73 -45.22
C TRP A 567 -78.42 42.13 -44.89
N ARG A 568 -77.72 42.92 -44.07
CA ARG A 568 -78.07 44.31 -43.78
C ARG A 568 -77.97 45.22 -45.03
N GLN A 569 -77.04 44.93 -45.94
CA GLN A 569 -76.86 45.71 -47.17
C GLN A 569 -77.99 45.44 -48.19
N PHE A 570 -78.52 44.22 -48.25
CA PHE A 570 -79.66 43.88 -49.12
C PHE A 570 -81.03 44.26 -48.55
N ASN A 571 -81.18 44.36 -47.21
CA ASN A 571 -82.43 44.77 -46.56
C ASN A 571 -82.51 46.28 -46.21
N ARG A 572 -81.56 47.08 -46.67
CA ARG A 572 -81.65 48.54 -46.53
C ARG A 572 -82.67 49.07 -47.53
N LYS A 573 -83.89 49.37 -47.05
CA LYS A 573 -84.87 50.18 -47.79
C LYS A 573 -84.20 51.50 -48.20
N LYS A 574 -84.26 51.80 -49.50
CA LYS A 574 -84.03 53.16 -50.02
C LYS A 574 -85.21 54.01 -49.57
N ASP A 575 -84.96 55.08 -48.83
CA ASP A 575 -85.92 56.18 -48.75
C ASP A 575 -85.90 56.93 -50.09
N PRO A 576 -87.06 57.23 -50.68
CA PRO A 576 -87.18 58.18 -51.76
C PRO A 576 -87.25 59.60 -51.18
N ASP A 577 -86.28 60.44 -51.56
CA ASP A 577 -86.35 61.89 -51.76
C ASP A 577 -84.98 62.53 -51.46
N GLU A 578 -84.10 62.51 -52.47
CA GLU A 578 -83.33 63.65 -53.02
C GLU A 578 -82.54 63.20 -54.26
#